data_AF-A0A929YNF4-F1
#
_entry.id   AF-A0A929YNF4-F1
#
_cell.length_a   1.000
_cell.length_b   1.000
_cell.length_c   1.000
_cell.angle_alpha   90.00
_cell.angle_beta   90.00
_cell.angle_gamma   90.00
#
_symmetry.space_group_name_H-M   'P 1'
#
loop_
_entity.id
_entity.type
_entity.pdbx_description
1 polymer ?
#
loop_
_entity_poly.entity_id
_entity_poly.type
_entity_poly.pdbx_seq_one_letter_code
_entity_poly.pdbx_strand_id
1 'polypeptide(L)'
;MERLNNNSSTGWGSVAAMANKYSEKDKSVDPAKFEKPSENFDTIASAVIEYVHCDLSKKKGFYGAVMTSGVERWYPEIRASKNPARDRFESARFEEWKKNIIDMDAQTAIEKYGRGDTFNALKKIHNYLKSGQNATTQAELLRDCFSGDDDGFDVAFDYLRYDRHSGGGWMYYSSRDEKLGLEKRINADGRLYLNAEPMDTFDIADQFVNACKEVKLPYEFKINQFSDRSDAMVFYVENKDIGNYVEIISRILDENPKISQRVGKPPLLSEKATEKIGYGDETGGESYNERQCKKFQEVIEAVANSYRGEAPQGSTQERARFLYVNHYEKFINMIKDRL
;
A
#
# COMPACT_ATOMS: atom_id res chain seq x y z
N MET A 1 -47.31 -21.85 10.75
CA MET A 1 -46.91 -21.85 9.33
C MET A 1 -46.78 -20.41 8.91
N GLU A 2 -45.56 -19.91 8.77
CA GLU A 2 -45.25 -18.77 7.90
C GLU A 2 -43.74 -18.81 7.66
N ARG A 3 -43.37 -19.09 6.40
CA ARG A 3 -41.99 -19.17 5.93
C ARG A 3 -41.56 -17.78 5.50
N LEU A 4 -40.53 -17.24 6.13
CA LEU A 4 -39.78 -16.10 5.60
C LEU A 4 -38.84 -16.61 4.52
N ASN A 5 -39.15 -16.29 3.26
CA ASN A 5 -38.26 -16.52 2.12
C ASN A 5 -37.20 -15.41 2.09
N ASN A 6 -35.95 -15.84 2.23
CA ASN A 6 -34.74 -15.12 1.90
C ASN A 6 -34.71 -14.85 0.39
N ASN A 7 -34.57 -13.58 -0.02
CA ASN A 7 -34.11 -13.22 -1.34
C ASN A 7 -32.84 -12.37 -1.21
N SER A 8 -31.71 -13.07 -1.08
CA SER A 8 -30.38 -12.54 -1.37
C SER A 8 -30.11 -12.74 -2.86
N SER A 9 -30.53 -11.79 -3.69
CA SER A 9 -30.03 -11.68 -5.05
C SER A 9 -29.80 -10.21 -5.38
N THR A 10 -28.53 -9.89 -5.65
CA THR A 10 -28.01 -8.96 -6.69
C THR A 10 -26.63 -8.41 -6.27
N GLY A 11 -25.63 -9.29 -6.19
CA GLY A 11 -24.20 -8.90 -6.20
C GLY A 11 -23.54 -9.07 -7.57
N TRP A 12 -24.19 -9.77 -8.50
CA TRP A 12 -23.60 -10.15 -9.80
C TRP A 12 -23.93 -9.16 -10.94
N GLY A 13 -24.98 -8.35 -10.78
CA GLY A 13 -25.40 -7.37 -11.79
C GLY A 13 -24.54 -6.11 -11.83
N SER A 14 -23.90 -5.71 -10.72
CA SER A 14 -22.99 -4.55 -10.73
C SER A 14 -21.65 -4.90 -11.38
N VAL A 15 -21.14 -6.11 -11.14
CA VAL A 15 -19.84 -6.59 -11.62
C VAL A 15 -19.80 -6.72 -13.15
N ALA A 16 -20.83 -7.28 -13.79
CA ALA A 16 -20.89 -7.37 -15.25
C ALA A 16 -21.03 -6.00 -15.95
N ALA A 17 -21.58 -4.99 -15.27
CA ALA A 17 -21.60 -3.62 -15.75
C ALA A 17 -20.23 -2.92 -15.62
N MET A 18 -19.32 -3.43 -14.76
CA MET A 18 -17.95 -2.89 -14.60
C MET A 18 -17.10 -3.13 -15.85
N ALA A 19 -17.17 -4.31 -16.46
CA ALA A 19 -16.37 -4.67 -17.64
C ALA A 19 -16.69 -3.81 -18.88
N ASN A 20 -17.95 -3.42 -19.09
CA ASN A 20 -18.36 -2.64 -20.27
C ASN A 20 -18.00 -1.15 -20.18
N LYS A 21 -17.77 -0.60 -18.97
CA LYS A 21 -17.35 0.80 -18.78
C LYS A 21 -15.85 1.04 -18.96
N TYR A 22 -15.01 0.01 -18.92
CA TYR A 22 -13.56 0.12 -19.12
C TYR A 22 -13.17 0.55 -20.55
N SER A 23 -14.09 0.48 -21.52
CA SER A 23 -13.80 0.82 -22.91
C SER A 23 -13.96 2.32 -23.24
N GLU A 24 -14.51 3.13 -22.35
CA GLU A 24 -14.83 4.54 -22.62
C GLU A 24 -14.24 5.49 -21.57
N LYS A 25 -12.90 5.59 -21.49
CA LYS A 25 -12.19 6.81 -21.05
C LYS A 25 -10.67 6.70 -21.32
N ASP A 26 -10.30 6.93 -22.58
CA ASP A 26 -8.92 7.19 -23.02
C ASP A 26 -8.43 8.55 -22.52
N LYS A 27 -8.19 8.67 -21.21
CA LYS A 27 -7.22 9.65 -20.69
C LYS A 27 -6.19 8.86 -19.93
N SER A 28 -5.13 8.45 -20.63
CA SER A 28 -3.96 7.89 -19.96
C SER A 28 -3.51 8.89 -18.89
N VAL A 29 -3.50 8.45 -17.64
CA VAL A 29 -2.95 9.25 -16.55
C VAL A 29 -1.45 9.32 -16.80
N ASP A 30 -0.94 10.53 -16.99
CA ASP A 30 0.48 10.78 -17.23
C ASP A 30 1.14 11.20 -15.89
N PRO A 31 2.01 10.36 -15.29
CA PRO A 31 2.66 10.68 -14.02
C PRO A 31 3.46 11.97 -14.05
N ALA A 32 3.96 12.38 -15.22
CA ALA A 32 4.70 13.64 -15.37
C ALA A 32 3.84 14.89 -15.09
N LYS A 33 2.52 14.72 -15.01
CA LYS A 33 1.55 15.79 -14.73
C LYS A 33 1.06 15.80 -13.28
N PHE A 34 1.53 14.86 -12.44
CA PHE A 34 1.18 14.88 -11.03
C PHE A 34 1.74 16.13 -10.35
N GLU A 35 0.97 16.65 -9.40
CA GLU A 35 1.38 17.85 -8.67
C GLU A 35 2.56 17.49 -7.77
N LYS A 36 3.72 18.11 -8.01
CA LYS A 36 4.92 17.85 -7.23
C LYS A 36 4.93 18.65 -5.93
N PRO A 37 5.34 18.04 -4.81
CA PRO A 37 5.40 18.73 -3.53
C PRO A 37 6.36 19.93 -3.54
N SER A 38 7.42 19.88 -4.36
CA SER A 38 8.40 20.96 -4.52
C SER A 38 7.89 22.19 -5.28
N GLU A 39 6.76 22.08 -5.97
CA GLU A 39 6.21 23.17 -6.77
C GLU A 39 5.08 23.91 -6.00
N ASN A 40 4.51 23.27 -4.97
CA ASN A 40 3.41 23.78 -4.16
C ASN A 40 3.92 24.53 -2.91
N PHE A 41 3.58 25.81 -2.82
CA PHE A 41 3.98 26.69 -1.71
C PHE A 41 3.47 26.22 -0.35
N ASP A 42 2.20 25.79 -0.26
CA ASP A 42 1.58 25.33 0.98
C ASP A 42 2.16 24.01 1.46
N THR A 43 2.50 23.11 0.52
CA THR A 43 3.19 21.86 0.84
C THR A 43 4.58 22.12 1.42
N ILE A 44 5.34 23.05 0.82
CA ILE A 44 6.66 23.45 1.33
C ILE A 44 6.53 24.10 2.70
N ALA A 45 5.58 25.02 2.88
CA ALA A 45 5.31 25.64 4.17
C ALA A 45 4.96 24.60 5.24
N SER A 46 4.10 23.64 4.92
CA SER A 46 3.76 22.53 5.82
C SER A 46 4.96 21.66 6.15
N ALA A 47 5.82 21.36 5.18
CA ALA A 47 7.05 20.60 5.41
C ALA A 47 8.02 21.36 6.35
N VAL A 48 8.09 22.69 6.25
CA VAL A 48 8.84 23.51 7.20
C VAL A 48 8.24 23.44 8.60
N ILE A 49 6.91 23.49 8.75
CA ILE A 49 6.24 23.29 10.05
C ILE A 49 6.64 21.93 10.65
N GLU A 50 6.53 20.85 9.88
CA GLU A 50 6.93 19.51 10.35
C GLU A 50 8.41 19.48 10.75
N TYR A 51 9.29 20.11 9.96
CA TYR A 51 10.71 20.18 10.26
C TYR A 51 11.00 20.92 11.58
N VAL A 52 10.38 22.08 11.82
CA VAL A 52 10.66 22.89 13.03
C VAL A 52 10.09 22.28 14.32
N HIS A 53 9.12 21.37 14.20
CA HIS A 53 8.47 20.71 15.35
C HIS A 53 8.93 19.27 15.57
N CYS A 54 9.55 18.63 14.58
CA CYS A 54 10.01 17.25 14.73
C CYS A 54 11.21 17.12 15.67
N ASP A 55 11.33 15.93 16.26
CA ASP A 55 12.46 15.55 17.11
C ASP A 55 13.59 14.96 16.26
N LEU A 56 14.57 15.80 15.90
CA LEU A 56 15.74 15.38 15.11
C LEU A 56 16.72 14.47 15.88
N SER A 57 16.56 14.31 17.20
CA SER A 57 17.37 13.33 17.95
C SER A 57 16.94 11.89 17.63
N LYS A 58 15.70 11.70 17.18
CA LYS A 58 15.21 10.41 16.72
C LYS A 58 15.71 10.11 15.32
N LYS A 59 16.15 8.87 15.12
CA LYS A 59 16.44 8.34 13.78
C LYS A 59 15.20 8.52 12.90
N LYS A 60 15.36 9.21 11.76
CA LYS A 60 14.26 9.55 10.83
C LYS A 60 13.17 10.44 11.46
N GLY A 61 13.53 11.35 12.38
CA GLY A 61 12.58 12.25 13.04
C GLY A 61 11.71 13.08 12.08
N PHE A 62 12.34 13.75 11.10
CA PHE A 62 11.61 14.53 10.10
C PHE A 62 10.73 13.65 9.20
N TYR A 63 11.26 12.52 8.71
CA TYR A 63 10.46 11.55 7.96
C TYR A 63 9.25 11.06 8.75
N GLY A 64 9.42 10.74 10.04
CA GLY A 64 8.32 10.36 10.92
C GLY A 64 7.24 11.42 10.96
N ALA A 65 7.62 12.68 11.20
CA ALA A 65 6.70 13.81 11.24
C ALA A 65 5.92 13.98 9.91
N VAL A 66 6.63 13.94 8.77
CA VAL A 66 6.01 13.99 7.43
C VAL A 66 4.99 12.86 7.23
N MET A 67 5.33 11.63 7.62
CA MET A 67 4.42 10.49 7.47
C MET A 67 3.19 10.58 8.38
N THR A 68 3.26 11.31 9.49
CA THR A 68 2.15 11.50 10.44
C THR A 68 1.36 12.79 10.25
N SER A 69 1.88 13.77 9.50
CA SER A 69 1.30 15.12 9.33
C SER A 69 -0.13 15.15 8.78
N GLY A 70 -0.48 14.19 7.92
CA GLY A 70 -1.81 14.07 7.30
C GLY A 70 -2.76 13.09 8.01
N VAL A 71 -2.41 12.63 9.21
CA VAL A 71 -3.15 11.58 9.93
C VAL A 71 -4.27 12.20 10.77
N GLU A 72 -5.40 12.51 10.12
CA GLU A 72 -6.66 12.77 10.82
C GLU A 72 -7.43 11.45 10.94
N ARG A 73 -7.54 10.92 12.17
CA ARG A 73 -8.18 9.63 12.43
C ARG A 73 -9.50 9.77 13.15
N TRP A 74 -10.52 9.17 12.56
CA TRP A 74 -11.84 9.04 13.16
C TRP A 74 -11.85 7.92 14.20
N TYR A 75 -10.99 6.91 14.04
CA TYR A 75 -10.96 5.71 14.88
C TYR A 75 -9.53 5.25 15.24
N PRO A 76 -8.78 6.04 16.03
CA PRO A 76 -7.35 5.79 16.30
C PRO A 76 -7.06 4.50 17.07
N GLU A 77 -8.05 3.93 17.77
CA GLU A 77 -7.88 2.68 18.54
C GLU A 77 -8.06 1.42 17.68
N ILE A 78 -8.62 1.56 16.47
CA ILE A 78 -8.89 0.41 15.60
C ILE A 78 -7.60 -0.02 14.90
N ARG A 79 -7.38 -1.34 14.90
CA ARG A 79 -6.32 -1.98 14.12
C ARG A 79 -6.93 -2.73 12.95
N ALA A 80 -6.31 -2.61 11.77
CA ALA A 80 -6.78 -3.33 10.59
C ALA A 80 -6.77 -4.85 10.81
N SER A 81 -5.80 -5.35 11.58
CA SER A 81 -5.68 -6.77 11.94
C SER A 81 -6.84 -7.31 12.79
N LYS A 82 -7.66 -6.44 13.40
CA LYS A 82 -8.84 -6.80 14.20
C LYS A 82 -10.18 -6.50 13.50
N ASN A 83 -10.16 -6.38 12.18
CA ASN A 83 -11.33 -6.01 11.38
C ASN A 83 -12.03 -7.25 10.82
N PRO A 84 -13.37 -7.43 10.98
CA PRO A 84 -14.10 -8.54 10.35
C PRO A 84 -14.00 -8.58 8.81
N ALA A 85 -13.73 -7.45 8.15
CA ALA A 85 -13.45 -7.42 6.71
C ALA A 85 -12.17 -8.18 6.35
N ARG A 86 -11.20 -8.24 7.27
CA ARG A 86 -9.98 -9.03 7.12
C ARG A 86 -10.30 -10.51 6.96
N ASP A 87 -11.13 -11.07 7.84
CA ASP A 87 -11.44 -12.49 7.82
C ASP A 87 -12.09 -12.89 6.49
N ARG A 88 -12.98 -12.04 5.96
CA ARG A 88 -13.58 -12.23 4.61
C ARG A 88 -12.52 -12.17 3.51
N PHE A 89 -11.66 -11.16 3.54
CA PHE A 89 -10.61 -10.97 2.55
C PHE A 89 -9.60 -12.13 2.57
N GLU A 90 -9.05 -12.49 3.73
CA GLU A 90 -8.09 -13.58 3.90
C GLU A 90 -8.71 -14.93 3.52
N SER A 91 -9.99 -15.16 3.85
CA SER A 91 -10.71 -16.35 3.41
C SER A 91 -10.81 -16.42 1.89
N ALA A 92 -11.18 -15.32 1.21
CA ALA A 92 -11.25 -15.28 -0.26
C ALA A 92 -9.90 -15.50 -0.93
N ARG A 93 -8.82 -14.93 -0.39
CA ARG A 93 -7.45 -15.14 -0.88
C ARG A 93 -6.96 -16.56 -0.64
N PHE A 94 -7.29 -17.15 0.51
CA PHE A 94 -6.96 -18.53 0.82
C PHE A 94 -7.66 -19.53 -0.12
N GLU A 95 -8.94 -19.32 -0.44
CA GLU A 95 -9.65 -20.16 -1.40
C GLU A 95 -9.03 -20.09 -2.81
N GLU A 96 -8.67 -18.88 -3.27
CA GLU A 96 -8.00 -18.75 -4.57
C GLU A 96 -6.62 -19.42 -4.58
N TRP A 97 -5.84 -19.25 -3.51
CA TRP A 97 -4.54 -19.90 -3.37
C TRP A 97 -4.66 -21.43 -3.41
N LYS A 98 -5.61 -22.01 -2.68
CA LYS A 98 -5.90 -23.46 -2.74
C LYS A 98 -6.23 -23.91 -4.15
N LYS A 99 -7.07 -23.15 -4.85
CA LYS A 99 -7.43 -23.43 -6.25
C LYS A 99 -6.20 -23.41 -7.16
N ASN A 100 -5.34 -22.40 -7.03
CA ASN A 100 -4.10 -22.31 -7.81
C ASN A 100 -3.14 -23.47 -7.53
N ILE A 101 -3.09 -23.99 -6.29
CA ILE A 101 -2.34 -25.22 -5.99
C ILE A 101 -2.96 -26.41 -6.74
N ILE A 102 -4.27 -26.64 -6.57
CA ILE A 102 -4.98 -27.79 -7.15
C ILE A 102 -4.85 -27.82 -8.67
N ASP A 103 -4.99 -26.66 -9.31
CA ASP A 103 -4.97 -26.48 -10.77
C ASP A 103 -3.55 -26.55 -11.35
N MET A 104 -2.50 -26.41 -10.53
CA MET A 104 -1.11 -26.52 -11.02
C MET A 104 -0.78 -27.96 -11.41
N ASP A 105 -0.36 -28.14 -12.66
CA ASP A 105 0.13 -29.42 -13.15
C ASP A 105 1.59 -29.68 -12.76
N ALA A 106 1.99 -30.95 -12.76
CA ALA A 106 3.31 -31.37 -12.32
C ALA A 106 4.45 -30.82 -13.20
N GLN A 107 4.22 -30.62 -14.51
CA GLN A 107 5.25 -30.13 -15.42
C GLN A 107 5.53 -28.66 -15.13
N THR A 108 4.48 -27.84 -15.01
CA THR A 108 4.58 -26.44 -14.59
C THR A 108 5.30 -26.29 -13.24
N ALA A 109 4.96 -27.14 -12.27
CA ALA A 109 5.61 -27.13 -10.96
C ALA A 109 7.11 -27.48 -11.05
N ILE A 110 7.49 -28.47 -11.86
CA ILE A 110 8.90 -28.85 -12.08
C ILE A 110 9.67 -27.75 -12.80
N GLU A 111 9.08 -27.10 -13.79
CA GLU A 111 9.72 -25.98 -14.50
C GLU A 111 9.97 -24.80 -13.58
N LYS A 112 9.04 -24.52 -12.66
CA LYS A 112 9.14 -23.40 -11.73
C LYS A 112 10.12 -23.65 -10.59
N TYR A 113 10.05 -24.83 -9.98
CA TYR A 113 10.72 -25.13 -8.71
C TYR A 113 11.81 -26.19 -8.81
N GLY A 114 11.99 -26.82 -9.98
CA GLY A 114 12.80 -28.02 -10.12
C GLY A 114 12.19 -29.22 -9.36
N ARG A 115 12.98 -30.28 -9.20
CA ARG A 115 12.61 -31.45 -8.37
C ARG A 115 13.23 -31.36 -6.97
N GLY A 116 13.13 -30.19 -6.34
CA GLY A 116 13.67 -29.90 -5.01
C GLY A 116 12.61 -29.81 -3.91
N ASP A 117 13.00 -29.25 -2.77
CA ASP A 117 12.16 -29.23 -1.56
C ASP A 117 10.87 -28.44 -1.74
N THR A 118 10.90 -27.30 -2.43
CA THR A 118 9.69 -26.51 -2.72
C THR A 118 8.68 -27.30 -3.56
N PHE A 119 9.16 -28.08 -4.54
CA PHE A 119 8.29 -28.95 -5.32
C PHE A 119 7.69 -30.08 -4.46
N ASN A 120 8.48 -30.67 -3.57
CA ASN A 120 8.01 -31.71 -2.65
C ASN A 120 6.96 -31.17 -1.67
N ALA A 121 7.19 -29.97 -1.10
CA ALA A 121 6.25 -29.29 -0.23
C ALA A 121 4.93 -28.97 -0.98
N LEU A 122 5.02 -28.40 -2.18
CA LEU A 122 3.85 -28.14 -3.03
C LEU A 122 3.07 -29.42 -3.33
N LYS A 123 3.76 -30.50 -3.70
CA LYS A 123 3.13 -31.81 -3.94
C LYS A 123 2.42 -32.35 -2.70
N LYS A 124 3.00 -32.16 -1.51
CA LYS A 124 2.38 -32.57 -0.24
C LYS A 124 1.07 -31.82 0.00
N ILE A 125 1.09 -30.50 -0.15
CA ILE A 125 -0.10 -29.64 -0.04
C ILE A 125 -1.16 -30.03 -1.06
N HIS A 126 -0.76 -30.27 -2.31
CA HIS A 126 -1.66 -30.69 -3.39
C HIS A 126 -2.40 -31.99 -3.06
N ASN A 127 -1.67 -33.01 -2.62
CA ASN A 127 -2.25 -34.29 -2.23
C ASN A 127 -3.15 -34.16 -0.99
N TYR A 128 -2.74 -33.33 -0.03
CA TYR A 128 -3.52 -33.04 1.17
C TYR A 128 -4.88 -32.43 0.80
N LEU A 129 -4.88 -31.40 -0.05
CA LEU A 129 -6.11 -30.77 -0.57
C LEU A 129 -6.99 -31.75 -1.36
N LYS A 130 -6.40 -32.60 -2.21
CA LYS A 130 -7.15 -33.61 -2.98
C LYS A 130 -7.77 -34.72 -2.13
N SER A 131 -7.27 -34.94 -0.91
CA SER A 131 -7.84 -35.93 0.02
C SER A 131 -9.18 -35.49 0.65
N GLY A 132 -9.61 -34.25 0.40
CA GLY A 132 -10.86 -33.69 0.95
C GLY A 132 -10.73 -33.14 2.36
N GLN A 133 -9.51 -33.01 2.89
CA GLN A 133 -9.26 -32.34 4.17
C GLN A 133 -9.44 -30.83 4.00
N ASN A 134 -10.28 -30.24 4.87
CA ASN A 134 -10.60 -28.83 4.83
C ASN A 134 -10.02 -28.14 6.06
N ALA A 135 -9.09 -27.23 5.82
CA ALA A 135 -8.69 -26.22 6.78
C ALA A 135 -9.44 -24.91 6.50
N THR A 136 -9.64 -24.11 7.53
CA THR A 136 -10.27 -22.77 7.42
C THR A 136 -9.26 -21.67 7.13
N THR A 137 -7.99 -21.90 7.45
CA THR A 137 -6.90 -20.94 7.23
C THR A 137 -5.67 -21.61 6.64
N GLN A 138 -4.82 -20.82 5.98
CA GLN A 138 -3.53 -21.30 5.47
C GLN A 138 -2.62 -21.81 6.60
N ALA A 139 -2.60 -21.13 7.75
CA ALA A 139 -1.78 -21.55 8.90
C ALA A 139 -2.21 -22.91 9.45
N GLU A 140 -3.52 -23.14 9.59
CA GLU A 140 -4.08 -24.45 9.95
C GLU A 140 -3.74 -25.50 8.91
N LEU A 141 -3.93 -25.20 7.63
CA LEU A 141 -3.61 -26.12 6.54
C LEU A 141 -2.15 -26.55 6.57
N LEU A 142 -1.22 -25.60 6.67
CA LEU A 142 0.20 -25.89 6.66
C LEU A 142 0.62 -26.69 7.89
N ARG A 143 0.13 -26.33 9.09
CA ARG A 143 0.42 -27.08 10.31
C ARG A 143 -0.05 -28.53 10.22
N ASP A 144 -1.26 -28.75 9.72
CA ASP A 144 -1.84 -30.08 9.66
C ASP A 144 -1.21 -30.92 8.54
N CYS A 145 -0.94 -30.31 7.37
CA CYS A 145 -0.26 -30.94 6.24
C CYS A 145 1.20 -31.34 6.56
N PHE A 146 1.88 -30.57 7.39
CA PHE A 146 3.30 -30.78 7.74
C PHE A 146 3.51 -31.23 9.19
N SER A 147 2.49 -31.78 9.84
CA SER A 147 2.63 -32.34 11.20
C SER A 147 3.77 -33.37 11.27
N GLY A 148 4.81 -33.07 12.03
CA GLY A 148 6.02 -33.91 12.18
C GLY A 148 7.05 -33.78 11.05
N ASP A 149 6.93 -32.76 10.19
CA ASP A 149 7.82 -32.44 9.08
C ASP A 149 8.14 -30.94 9.08
N ASP A 150 8.96 -30.53 10.05
CA ASP A 150 9.29 -29.12 10.29
C ASP A 150 10.03 -28.49 9.10
N ASP A 151 10.96 -29.22 8.48
CA ASP A 151 11.69 -28.75 7.29
C ASP A 151 10.72 -28.47 6.11
N GLY A 152 9.76 -29.36 5.88
CA GLY A 152 8.73 -29.17 4.87
C GLY A 152 7.79 -28.00 5.21
N PHE A 153 7.46 -27.81 6.49
CA PHE A 153 6.67 -26.68 6.95
C PHE A 153 7.39 -25.36 6.67
N ASP A 154 8.67 -25.24 7.03
CA ASP A 154 9.47 -24.04 6.81
C ASP A 154 9.58 -23.69 5.32
N VAL A 155 9.82 -24.70 4.47
CA VAL A 155 9.84 -24.51 3.01
C VAL A 155 8.48 -24.02 2.49
N ALA A 156 7.37 -24.61 2.94
CA ALA A 156 6.05 -24.16 2.52
C ALA A 156 5.74 -22.74 3.02
N PHE A 157 6.12 -22.43 4.25
CA PHE A 157 5.94 -21.13 4.87
C PHE A 157 6.75 -20.04 4.17
N ASP A 158 7.98 -20.32 3.75
CA ASP A 158 8.84 -19.31 3.14
C ASP A 158 8.55 -19.09 1.65
N TYR A 159 8.13 -20.14 0.92
CA TYR A 159 8.08 -20.09 -0.54
C TYR A 159 6.68 -20.25 -1.16
N LEU A 160 5.68 -20.72 -0.41
CA LEU A 160 4.38 -21.10 -0.98
C LEU A 160 3.19 -20.32 -0.41
N ARG A 161 3.34 -19.46 0.59
CA ARG A 161 2.23 -18.66 1.15
C ARG A 161 1.80 -17.52 0.24
N TYR A 162 0.52 -17.15 0.28
CA TYR A 162 -0.01 -15.99 -0.45
C TYR A 162 0.14 -14.66 0.30
N ASP A 163 0.35 -14.72 1.62
CA ASP A 163 0.47 -13.56 2.51
C ASP A 163 1.87 -13.47 3.13
N ARG A 164 2.33 -12.24 3.38
CA ARG A 164 3.57 -12.00 4.12
C ARG A 164 3.34 -10.95 5.19
N HIS A 165 3.83 -11.20 6.39
CA HIS A 165 3.79 -10.25 7.50
C HIS A 165 5.23 -9.83 7.79
N SER A 166 5.56 -8.54 7.61
CA SER A 166 6.86 -8.05 8.05
C SER A 166 6.77 -7.59 9.51
N GLY A 167 7.91 -7.62 10.21
CA GLY A 167 8.06 -6.86 11.44
C GLY A 167 7.62 -5.40 11.22
N GLY A 168 6.99 -4.80 12.24
CA GLY A 168 6.50 -3.42 12.18
C GLY A 168 5.03 -3.23 11.77
N GLY A 169 4.27 -4.31 11.57
CA GLY A 169 2.80 -4.23 11.42
C GLY A 169 2.28 -4.07 9.99
N TRP A 170 3.13 -4.37 8.99
CA TRP A 170 2.73 -4.40 7.59
C TRP A 170 2.32 -5.80 7.15
N MET A 171 1.18 -5.88 6.46
CA MET A 171 0.64 -7.09 5.82
C MET A 171 0.76 -6.92 4.31
N TYR A 172 1.37 -7.88 3.62
CA TYR A 172 1.69 -7.83 2.19
C TYR A 172 0.90 -8.88 1.43
N TYR A 173 0.42 -8.49 0.25
CA TYR A 173 -0.34 -9.34 -0.64
C TYR A 173 0.10 -9.11 -2.08
N SER A 174 0.21 -10.18 -2.86
CA SER A 174 0.44 -10.09 -4.30
C SER A 174 -0.28 -11.19 -5.07
N SER A 175 -0.72 -10.89 -6.29
CA SER A 175 -1.27 -11.88 -7.21
C SER A 175 -0.21 -12.91 -7.61
N ARG A 176 1.07 -12.52 -7.61
CA ARG A 176 2.19 -13.43 -7.81
C ARG A 176 2.24 -14.51 -6.74
N ASP A 177 2.14 -14.16 -5.47
CA ASP A 177 2.19 -15.14 -4.38
C ASP A 177 0.90 -15.98 -4.35
N GLU A 178 -0.27 -15.38 -4.60
CA GLU A 178 -1.54 -16.10 -4.79
C GLU A 178 -1.43 -17.16 -5.91
N LYS A 179 -0.70 -16.85 -6.99
CA LYS A 179 -0.43 -17.73 -8.16
C LYS A 179 0.91 -18.45 -8.07
N LEU A 180 1.45 -18.67 -6.86
CA LEU A 180 2.61 -19.54 -6.64
C LEU A 180 3.85 -19.12 -7.47
N GLY A 181 4.06 -17.81 -7.60
CA GLY A 181 5.18 -17.24 -8.33
C GLY A 181 5.14 -17.42 -9.85
N LEU A 182 4.07 -17.96 -10.43
CA LEU A 182 3.92 -18.13 -11.88
C LEU A 182 3.68 -16.79 -12.60
N GLU A 183 3.01 -15.86 -11.93
CA GLU A 183 2.86 -14.52 -12.47
C GLU A 183 4.19 -13.76 -12.40
N LYS A 184 4.46 -12.97 -13.45
CA LYS A 184 5.63 -12.10 -13.49
C LYS A 184 5.57 -11.13 -12.31
N ARG A 185 6.70 -10.93 -11.65
CA ARG A 185 6.83 -9.91 -10.62
C ARG A 185 6.56 -8.53 -11.23
N ILE A 186 5.74 -7.72 -10.56
CA ILE A 186 5.57 -6.31 -10.89
C ILE A 186 6.93 -5.62 -10.81
N ASN A 187 7.35 -5.00 -11.91
CA ASN A 187 8.52 -4.13 -11.88
C ASN A 187 8.10 -2.79 -11.27
N ALA A 188 8.01 -2.75 -9.94
CA ALA A 188 7.45 -1.63 -9.19
C ALA A 188 8.36 -0.39 -9.27
N ASP A 189 8.27 0.34 -10.37
CA ASP A 189 8.90 1.65 -10.61
C ASP A 189 8.00 2.81 -10.17
N GLY A 190 6.80 2.51 -9.66
CA GLY A 190 5.90 3.46 -9.02
C GLY A 190 5.20 2.89 -7.77
N ARG A 191 4.76 3.79 -6.89
CA ARG A 191 3.90 3.50 -5.74
C ARG A 191 2.72 4.44 -5.69
N LEU A 192 1.55 3.91 -5.33
CA LEU A 192 0.38 4.71 -4.96
C LEU A 192 0.16 4.61 -3.45
N TYR A 193 -0.15 5.74 -2.82
CA TYR A 193 -0.40 5.86 -1.39
C TYR A 193 -1.85 6.23 -1.12
N LEU A 194 -2.47 5.54 -0.17
CA LEU A 194 -3.84 5.84 0.27
C LEU A 194 -3.90 5.94 1.80
N ASN A 195 -4.40 7.07 2.29
CA ASN A 195 -4.57 7.35 3.70
C ASN A 195 -5.93 6.85 4.22
N ALA A 196 -6.18 5.55 4.11
CA ALA A 196 -7.43 4.94 4.57
C ALA A 196 -7.43 4.71 6.09
N GLU A 197 -8.63 4.73 6.70
CA GLU A 197 -8.81 4.26 8.07
C GLU A 197 -8.54 2.75 8.17
N PRO A 198 -7.93 2.25 9.25
CA PRO A 198 -7.65 0.81 9.40
C PRO A 198 -8.89 -0.08 9.23
N MET A 199 -10.07 0.41 9.63
CA MET A 199 -11.34 -0.30 9.46
C MET A 199 -11.82 -0.43 8.01
N ASP A 200 -11.29 0.38 7.09
CA ASP A 200 -11.71 0.39 5.68
C ASP A 200 -10.71 -0.32 4.77
N THR A 201 -9.46 -0.50 5.22
CA THR A 201 -8.35 -1.03 4.41
C THR A 201 -8.65 -2.38 3.74
N PHE A 202 -9.29 -3.32 4.44
CA PHE A 202 -9.61 -4.65 3.88
C PHE A 202 -10.81 -4.65 2.93
N ASP A 203 -11.81 -3.80 3.15
CA ASP A 203 -12.93 -3.65 2.20
C ASP A 203 -12.44 -2.96 0.90
N ILE A 204 -11.48 -2.03 1.01
CA ILE A 204 -10.80 -1.44 -0.16
C ILE A 204 -9.94 -2.51 -0.86
N ALA A 205 -9.17 -3.29 -0.11
CA ALA A 205 -8.29 -4.31 -0.67
C ALA A 205 -9.06 -5.40 -1.43
N ASP A 206 -10.22 -5.84 -0.91
CA ASP A 206 -11.05 -6.83 -1.59
C ASP A 206 -11.54 -6.30 -2.95
N GLN A 207 -12.10 -5.08 -2.98
CA GLN A 207 -12.56 -4.44 -4.21
C GLN A 207 -11.42 -4.19 -5.19
N PHE A 208 -10.25 -3.80 -4.70
CA PHE A 208 -9.06 -3.59 -5.52
C PHE A 208 -8.60 -4.88 -6.20
N VAL A 209 -8.48 -5.98 -5.46
CA VAL A 209 -8.09 -7.27 -6.03
C VAL A 209 -9.10 -7.75 -7.07
N ASN A 210 -10.41 -7.64 -6.77
CA ASN A 210 -11.45 -8.07 -7.69
C ASN A 210 -11.43 -7.24 -8.99
N ALA A 211 -11.27 -5.91 -8.88
CA ALA A 211 -11.13 -5.04 -10.04
C ALA A 211 -9.87 -5.38 -10.86
N CYS A 212 -8.72 -5.61 -10.23
CA CYS A 212 -7.51 -6.03 -10.94
C CYS A 212 -7.71 -7.37 -11.66
N LYS A 213 -8.39 -8.34 -11.06
CA LYS A 213 -8.72 -9.63 -11.69
C LYS A 213 -9.60 -9.46 -12.93
N GLU A 214 -10.61 -8.60 -12.87
CA GLU A 214 -11.51 -8.32 -14.00
C GLU A 214 -10.78 -7.78 -15.23
N VAL A 215 -9.84 -6.85 -15.02
CA VAL A 215 -9.03 -6.27 -16.11
C VAL A 215 -7.70 -6.99 -16.35
N LYS A 216 -7.49 -8.13 -15.69
CA LYS A 216 -6.28 -8.95 -15.80
C LYS A 216 -4.99 -8.18 -15.51
N LEU A 217 -5.04 -7.25 -14.55
CA LEU A 217 -3.87 -6.58 -14.01
C LEU A 217 -3.29 -7.38 -12.83
N PRO A 218 -1.96 -7.52 -12.75
CA PRO A 218 -1.33 -8.02 -11.53
C PRO A 218 -1.55 -7.02 -10.38
N TYR A 219 -1.40 -7.46 -9.14
CA TYR A 219 -1.40 -6.57 -7.99
C TYR A 219 -0.30 -6.94 -6.99
N GLU A 220 0.25 -5.91 -6.34
CA GLU A 220 1.12 -6.04 -5.18
C GLU A 220 0.87 -4.85 -4.27
N PHE A 221 0.55 -5.09 -3.01
CA PHE A 221 0.28 -4.01 -2.05
C PHE A 221 0.56 -4.43 -0.62
N LYS A 222 0.61 -3.44 0.26
CA LYS A 222 0.70 -3.65 1.71
C LYS A 222 -0.25 -2.75 2.47
N ILE A 223 -0.67 -3.24 3.64
CA ILE A 223 -1.57 -2.57 4.57
C ILE A 223 -0.85 -2.40 5.90
N ASN A 224 -0.88 -1.19 6.44
CA ASN A 224 -0.48 -0.90 7.82
C ASN A 224 -1.61 -1.29 8.76
N GLN A 225 -1.31 -2.08 9.80
CA GLN A 225 -2.33 -2.44 10.78
C GLN A 225 -2.70 -1.30 11.75
N PHE A 226 -1.87 -0.25 11.83
CA PHE A 226 -2.03 0.85 12.76
C PHE A 226 -2.61 2.10 12.09
N SER A 227 -3.26 2.95 12.87
CA SER A 227 -3.84 4.22 12.43
C SER A 227 -2.82 5.37 12.39
N ASP A 228 -1.52 5.10 12.39
CA ASP A 228 -0.46 6.06 12.73
C ASP A 228 0.21 6.75 11.53
N ARG A 229 -0.10 6.36 10.30
CA ARG A 229 0.59 6.85 9.10
C ARG A 229 -0.33 7.20 7.94
N SER A 230 0.02 8.23 7.18
CA SER A 230 -0.72 8.69 6.00
C SER A 230 -0.56 7.79 4.75
N ASP A 231 0.32 6.79 4.80
CA ASP A 231 0.47 5.73 3.79
C ASP A 231 -0.12 4.39 4.27
N ALA A 232 -1.31 4.42 4.87
CA ALA A 232 -1.96 3.25 5.46
C ALA A 232 -2.09 2.08 4.47
N MET A 233 -2.29 2.37 3.17
CA MET A 233 -2.13 1.39 2.09
C MET A 233 -1.10 1.88 1.08
N VAL A 234 -0.24 0.97 0.63
CA VAL A 234 0.75 1.22 -0.42
C VAL A 234 0.59 0.19 -1.51
N PHE A 235 0.35 0.65 -2.73
CA PHE A 235 0.21 -0.20 -3.93
C PHE A 235 1.47 -0.06 -4.77
N TYR A 236 2.07 -1.19 -5.13
CA TYR A 236 3.24 -1.26 -6.01
C TYR A 236 2.75 -1.44 -7.44
N VAL A 237 3.18 -0.55 -8.34
CA VAL A 237 2.64 -0.47 -9.71
C VAL A 237 3.78 -0.32 -10.72
N GLU A 238 3.52 -0.74 -11.96
CA GLU A 238 4.36 -0.33 -13.10
C GLU A 238 3.82 1.00 -13.65
N ASN A 239 4.69 1.98 -13.87
CA ASN A 239 4.32 3.33 -14.32
C ASN A 239 3.58 3.33 -15.66
N LYS A 240 3.83 2.34 -16.52
CA LYS A 240 3.08 2.17 -17.78
C LYS A 240 1.58 1.89 -17.55
N ASP A 241 1.22 1.33 -16.40
CA ASP A 241 -0.15 0.89 -16.04
C ASP A 241 -0.77 1.76 -14.93
N ILE A 242 -0.07 2.79 -14.47
CA ILE A 242 -0.47 3.62 -13.32
C ILE A 242 -1.86 4.24 -13.47
N GLY A 243 -2.24 4.63 -14.69
CA GLY A 243 -3.58 5.17 -14.94
C GLY A 243 -4.69 4.19 -14.62
N ASN A 244 -4.48 2.90 -14.92
CA ASN A 244 -5.45 1.86 -14.61
C ASN A 244 -5.60 1.69 -13.08
N TYR A 245 -4.49 1.71 -12.33
CA TYR A 245 -4.55 1.58 -10.87
C TYR A 245 -5.17 2.80 -10.20
N VAL A 246 -4.84 4.02 -10.65
CA VAL A 246 -5.46 5.26 -10.16
C VAL A 246 -6.96 5.26 -10.42
N GLU A 247 -7.38 4.82 -11.61
CA GLU A 247 -8.80 4.69 -11.96
C GLU A 247 -9.52 3.67 -11.07
N ILE A 248 -8.94 2.48 -10.86
CA ILE A 248 -9.49 1.44 -9.98
C ILE A 248 -9.70 2.00 -8.57
N ILE A 249 -8.68 2.61 -7.98
CA ILE A 249 -8.77 3.16 -6.63
C ILE A 249 -9.80 4.29 -6.57
N SER A 250 -9.79 5.21 -7.55
CA SER A 250 -10.76 6.32 -7.60
C SER A 250 -12.20 5.82 -7.67
N ARG A 251 -12.47 4.81 -8.51
CA ARG A 251 -13.80 4.19 -8.61
C ARG A 251 -14.24 3.55 -7.30
N ILE A 252 -13.35 2.82 -6.63
CA ILE A 252 -13.64 2.23 -5.31
C ILE A 252 -14.07 3.33 -4.32
N LEU A 253 -13.41 4.49 -4.34
CA LEU A 253 -13.79 5.61 -3.48
C LEU A 253 -15.14 6.25 -3.91
N ASP A 254 -15.39 6.40 -5.20
CA ASP A 254 -16.64 6.97 -5.72
C ASP A 254 -17.86 6.08 -5.42
N GLU A 255 -17.70 4.76 -5.52
CA GLU A 255 -18.74 3.78 -5.23
C GLU A 255 -18.97 3.59 -3.72
N ASN A 256 -18.02 4.01 -2.88
CA ASN A 256 -18.08 3.89 -1.42
C ASN A 256 -17.93 5.26 -0.74
N PRO A 257 -18.94 6.15 -0.81
CA PRO A 257 -18.82 7.53 -0.33
C PRO A 257 -18.52 7.63 1.17
N LYS A 258 -18.98 6.68 2.00
CA LYS A 258 -18.65 6.62 3.43
C LYS A 258 -17.17 6.32 3.68
N ILE A 259 -16.58 5.41 2.91
CA ILE A 259 -15.14 5.11 2.95
C ILE A 259 -14.37 6.33 2.45
N SER A 260 -14.78 6.87 1.29
CA SER A 260 -14.17 8.05 0.69
C SER A 260 -14.12 9.24 1.65
N GLN A 261 -15.18 9.51 2.41
CA GLN A 261 -15.19 10.59 3.42
C GLN A 261 -14.14 10.43 4.53
N ARG A 262 -13.73 9.20 4.83
CA ARG A 262 -12.71 8.88 5.85
C ARG A 262 -11.30 8.72 5.30
N VAL A 263 -11.15 8.65 3.97
CA VAL A 263 -9.83 8.69 3.35
C VAL A 263 -9.27 10.11 3.45
N GLY A 264 -8.17 10.23 4.18
CA GLY A 264 -7.45 11.49 4.35
C GLY A 264 -6.57 11.84 3.16
N LYS A 265 -5.78 12.91 3.32
CA LYS A 265 -4.78 13.31 2.33
C LYS A 265 -3.62 12.30 2.29
N PRO A 266 -3.00 12.07 1.13
CA PRO A 266 -1.81 11.22 1.03
C PRO A 266 -0.60 11.84 1.77
N PRO A 267 0.53 11.12 1.91
CA PRO A 267 1.72 11.64 2.57
C PRO A 267 2.14 13.01 2.03
N LEU A 268 2.50 13.93 2.92
CA LEU A 268 2.71 15.35 2.61
C LEU A 268 3.71 15.59 1.47
N LEU A 269 4.76 14.77 1.41
CA LEU A 269 5.81 14.88 0.38
C LEU A 269 5.68 13.85 -0.75
N SER A 270 4.49 13.26 -0.94
CA SER A 270 4.16 12.50 -2.15
C SER A 270 3.68 13.44 -3.26
N GLU A 271 3.84 13.02 -4.52
CA GLU A 271 3.17 13.72 -5.64
C GLU A 271 1.68 13.42 -5.57
N LYS A 272 0.83 14.35 -6.01
CA LYS A 272 -0.62 14.12 -5.99
C LYS A 272 -1.08 13.61 -7.36
N ALA A 273 -1.47 12.34 -7.39
CA ALA A 273 -2.21 11.79 -8.52
C ALA A 273 -3.67 12.29 -8.48
N THR A 274 -4.25 12.35 -7.28
CA THR A 274 -5.51 13.04 -6.97
C THR A 274 -5.42 13.65 -5.57
N GLU A 275 -6.47 14.35 -5.12
CA GLU A 275 -6.54 14.86 -3.74
C GLU A 275 -6.44 13.77 -2.65
N LYS A 276 -6.70 12.50 -3.00
CA LYS A 276 -6.70 11.36 -2.05
C LYS A 276 -5.65 10.31 -2.36
N ILE A 277 -5.07 10.33 -3.56
CA ILE A 277 -4.11 9.33 -4.03
C ILE A 277 -2.77 10.01 -4.22
N GLY A 278 -1.79 9.60 -3.41
CA GLY A 278 -0.40 10.01 -3.55
C GLY A 278 0.35 9.10 -4.50
N TYR A 279 1.41 9.62 -5.10
CA TYR A 279 2.33 8.89 -5.95
C TYR A 279 3.77 9.10 -5.49
N GLY A 280 4.61 8.09 -5.70
CA GLY A 280 6.06 8.22 -5.61
C GLY A 280 6.75 7.27 -6.56
N ASP A 281 7.78 7.75 -7.25
CA ASP A 281 8.61 6.91 -8.10
C ASP A 281 9.50 5.98 -7.27
N GLU A 282 9.79 4.79 -7.78
CA GLU A 282 10.71 3.84 -7.15
C GLU A 282 12.02 3.79 -7.95
N THR A 283 12.81 4.85 -7.81
CA THR A 283 14.15 4.95 -8.36
C THR A 283 15.21 4.81 -7.25
N GLY A 284 16.27 4.02 -7.49
CA GLY A 284 17.48 4.08 -6.67
C GLY A 284 17.50 3.32 -5.33
N GLY A 285 16.61 2.35 -5.10
CA GLY A 285 16.72 1.41 -3.96
C GLY A 285 16.37 1.97 -2.57
N GLU A 286 15.96 3.23 -2.48
CA GLU A 286 15.41 3.89 -1.30
C GLU A 286 13.92 4.20 -1.55
N SER A 287 13.09 4.35 -0.50
CA SER A 287 11.69 4.74 -0.71
C SER A 287 11.55 6.19 -1.15
N TYR A 288 10.57 6.49 -2.03
CA TYR A 288 10.27 7.86 -2.49
C TYR A 288 10.20 8.88 -1.36
N ASN A 289 9.37 8.60 -0.35
CA ASN A 289 9.14 9.53 0.77
C ASN A 289 10.42 9.79 1.56
N GLU A 290 11.33 8.81 1.65
CA GLU A 290 12.62 9.01 2.32
C GLU A 290 13.54 9.94 1.51
N ARG A 291 13.62 9.73 0.18
CA ARG A 291 14.35 10.63 -0.72
C ARG A 291 13.83 12.06 -0.64
N GLN A 292 12.51 12.24 -0.69
CA GLN A 292 11.89 13.56 -0.60
C GLN A 292 12.12 14.21 0.76
N CYS A 293 11.97 13.47 1.87
CA CYS A 293 12.25 14.01 3.20
C CYS A 293 13.71 14.47 3.31
N LYS A 294 14.67 13.68 2.82
CA LYS A 294 16.08 14.05 2.82
C LYS A 294 16.33 15.34 2.01
N LYS A 295 15.81 15.39 0.78
CA LYS A 295 15.94 16.56 -0.10
C LYS A 295 15.36 17.82 0.55
N PHE A 296 14.14 17.75 1.06
CA PHE A 296 13.49 18.88 1.73
C PHE A 296 14.26 19.32 2.97
N GLN A 297 14.67 18.37 3.82
CA GLN A 297 15.43 18.69 5.03
C GLN A 297 16.75 19.41 4.70
N GLU A 298 17.52 18.88 3.74
CA GLU A 298 18.79 19.48 3.31
C GLU A 298 18.60 20.92 2.80
N VAL A 299 17.56 21.16 1.99
CA VAL A 299 17.27 22.50 1.46
C VAL A 299 16.81 23.45 2.57
N ILE A 300 15.90 23.02 3.44
CA ILE A 300 15.42 23.82 4.58
C ILE A 300 16.60 24.23 5.46
N GLU A 301 17.49 23.29 5.79
CA GLU A 301 18.68 23.53 6.59
C GLU A 301 19.66 24.47 5.89
N ALA A 302 19.89 24.29 4.59
CA ALA A 302 20.78 25.15 3.80
C ALA A 302 20.28 26.60 3.73
N VAL A 303 18.97 26.80 3.53
CA VAL A 303 18.38 28.14 3.54
C VAL A 303 18.42 28.72 4.95
N ALA A 304 18.01 27.98 5.99
CA ALA A 304 18.06 28.48 7.35
C ALA A 304 19.47 28.88 7.80
N ASN A 305 20.50 28.17 7.33
CA ASN A 305 21.90 28.47 7.63
C ASN A 305 22.46 29.66 6.84
N SER A 306 21.91 30.04 5.68
CA SER A 306 22.36 31.25 4.97
C SER A 306 21.98 32.55 5.68
N TYR A 307 21.10 32.49 6.69
CA TYR A 307 20.63 33.63 7.48
C TYR A 307 21.31 33.78 8.85
N ARG A 308 22.48 33.16 9.08
CA ARG A 308 23.16 33.20 10.39
C ARG A 308 23.48 34.61 10.93
N GLY A 309 23.50 35.64 10.08
CA GLY A 309 23.67 37.05 10.49
C GLY A 309 22.37 37.81 10.75
N GLU A 310 21.22 37.28 10.31
CA GLU A 310 19.89 37.91 10.38
C GLU A 310 18.96 37.19 11.38
N ALA A 311 19.27 35.93 11.74
CA ALA A 311 18.51 35.13 12.69
C ALA A 311 19.26 34.99 14.04
N PRO A 312 18.55 34.72 15.15
CA PRO A 312 19.17 34.47 16.46
C PRO A 312 20.23 33.37 16.41
N GLN A 313 21.23 33.48 17.29
CA GLN A 313 22.17 32.38 17.56
C GLN A 313 21.39 31.19 18.12
N GLY A 314 21.69 29.97 17.62
CA GLY A 314 20.95 28.77 18.00
C GLY A 314 21.19 27.59 17.04
N SER A 315 20.38 26.55 17.19
CA SER A 315 20.30 25.41 16.28
C SER A 315 19.74 25.81 14.90
N THR A 316 19.91 24.94 13.90
CA THR A 316 19.32 25.15 12.56
C THR A 316 17.79 25.14 12.62
N GLN A 317 17.17 24.32 13.48
CA GLN A 317 15.72 24.32 13.68
C GLN A 317 15.20 25.63 14.28
N GLU A 318 15.88 26.20 15.27
CA GLU A 318 15.49 27.50 15.85
C GLU A 318 15.58 28.64 14.83
N ARG A 319 16.62 28.63 13.98
CA ARG A 319 16.71 29.57 12.85
C ARG A 319 15.57 29.38 11.86
N ALA A 320 15.28 28.14 11.45
CA ALA A 320 14.17 27.86 10.53
C ALA A 320 12.83 28.33 11.13
N ARG A 321 12.60 28.11 12.44
CA ARG A 321 11.41 28.60 13.14
C ARG A 321 11.33 30.11 13.16
N PHE A 322 12.43 30.81 13.44
CA PHE A 322 12.48 32.27 13.41
C PHE A 322 12.14 32.81 12.01
N LEU A 323 12.74 32.24 10.96
CA LEU A 323 12.51 32.65 9.58
C LEU A 323 11.07 32.36 9.13
N TYR A 324 10.51 31.22 9.54
CA TYR A 324 9.10 30.88 9.25
C TYR A 324 8.13 31.90 9.86
N VAL A 325 8.38 32.34 11.09
CA VAL A 325 7.50 33.31 11.79
C VAL A 325 7.69 34.75 11.30
N ASN A 326 8.92 35.18 11.06
CA ASN A 326 9.23 36.60 10.82
C ASN A 326 9.47 36.94 9.35
N HIS A 327 9.77 35.94 8.51
CA HIS A 327 10.14 36.10 7.10
C HIS A 327 9.45 35.07 6.20
N TYR A 328 8.21 34.69 6.54
CA TYR A 328 7.45 33.59 5.94
C TYR A 328 7.58 33.50 4.40
N GLU A 329 7.07 34.49 3.66
CA GLU A 329 7.05 34.44 2.20
C GLU A 329 8.46 34.34 1.59
N LYS A 330 9.41 35.14 2.09
CA LYS A 330 10.80 35.14 1.60
C LYS A 330 11.46 33.78 1.87
N PHE A 331 11.25 33.21 3.05
CA PHE A 331 11.85 31.95 3.45
C PHE A 331 11.32 30.77 2.64
N ILE A 332 9.99 30.66 2.48
CA ILE A 332 9.36 29.59 1.71
C ILE A 332 9.71 29.69 0.22
N ASN A 333 9.70 30.90 -0.37
CA ASN A 333 10.09 31.07 -1.78
C ASN A 333 11.55 30.68 -2.01
N MET A 334 12.47 31.02 -1.10
CA MET A 334 13.87 30.59 -1.24
C MET A 334 14.07 29.07 -1.12
N ILE A 335 13.25 28.39 -0.32
CA ILE A 335 13.25 26.92 -0.27
C ILE A 335 12.74 26.38 -1.60
N LYS A 336 11.61 26.91 -2.09
CA LYS A 336 11.02 26.53 -3.38
C LYS A 336 12.02 26.67 -4.53
N ASP A 337 12.74 27.79 -4.62
CA ASP A 337 13.72 28.04 -5.68
C ASP A 337 14.93 27.08 -5.66
N ARG A 338 15.14 26.37 -4.55
CA ARG A 338 16.26 25.42 -4.35
C ARG A 338 15.83 23.96 -4.38
N LEU A 339 14.53 23.68 -4.41
CA LEU A 339 13.97 22.34 -4.62
C LEU A 339 13.82 22.06 -6.11
#